data_AF-A0A7S3I2K4-F1
#
_entry.id   AF-A0A7S3I2K4-F1
#
_cell.length_a   1.000
_cell.length_b   1.000
_cell.length_c   1.000
_cell.angle_alpha   90.00
_cell.angle_beta   90.00
_cell.angle_gamma   90.00
#
_symmetry.space_group_name_H-M   'P 1'
#
loop_
_entity.id
_entity.type
_entity.pdbx_description
1 polymer ?
#
loop_
_entity_poly.entity_id
_entity_poly.type
_entity_poly.pdbx_seq_one_letter_code
_entity_poly.pdbx_strand_id
1 'polypeptide(L)'
;MAYQLGEMGFDIWLTNNSGVTYSQEHETMSPNDPEYWAMDWSKYAIHDFPAAVREIRKRNGDKKVAYIGHSQGTTQMFAGMGLIPEWYDKNVSVAAVMGPCTCLNQSYFLPYTKENWDFLAQ
;
A
#
# COMPACT_ATOMS: atom_id res chain seq x y z
N MET A 1 -11.08 -7.05 -11.33
CA MET A 1 -9.66 -7.46 -11.35
C MET A 1 -9.41 -8.69 -10.47
N ALA A 2 -9.50 -8.62 -9.13
CA ALA A 2 -9.16 -9.75 -8.26
C ALA A 2 -9.93 -11.05 -8.59
N TYR A 3 -11.25 -10.96 -8.81
CA TYR A 3 -12.09 -12.11 -9.18
C TYR A 3 -11.61 -12.81 -10.47
N GLN A 4 -11.38 -12.03 -11.54
CA GLN A 4 -10.93 -12.55 -12.84
C GLN A 4 -9.55 -13.22 -12.73
N LEU A 5 -8.64 -12.67 -11.93
CA LEU A 5 -7.34 -13.30 -11.69
C LEU A 5 -7.50 -14.62 -10.91
N GLY A 6 -8.43 -14.69 -9.96
CA GLY A 6 -8.79 -15.93 -9.29
C GLY A 6 -9.32 -17.00 -10.26
N GLU A 7 -10.21 -16.62 -11.19
CA GLU A 7 -10.72 -17.52 -12.24
C GLU A 7 -9.61 -18.02 -13.18
N MET A 8 -8.58 -17.20 -13.42
CA MET A 8 -7.38 -17.59 -14.18
C MET A 8 -6.42 -18.50 -13.40
N GLY A 9 -6.72 -18.82 -12.14
CA GLY A 9 -5.92 -19.73 -11.31
C GLY A 9 -4.78 -19.08 -10.53
N PHE A 10 -4.77 -17.75 -10.41
CA PHE A 10 -3.80 -17.08 -9.54
C PHE A 10 -4.22 -17.18 -8.06
N ASP A 11 -3.23 -17.33 -7.18
CA ASP A 11 -3.42 -17.22 -5.73
C ASP A 11 -3.43 -15.73 -5.33
N ILE A 12 -4.61 -15.23 -4.95
CA ILE A 12 -4.86 -13.80 -4.77
C ILE A 12 -4.87 -13.41 -3.30
N TRP A 13 -4.07 -12.40 -2.96
CA TRP A 13 -3.95 -11.82 -1.63
C TRP A 13 -4.33 -10.35 -1.68
N LEU A 14 -5.30 -9.95 -0.87
CA LEU A 14 -5.71 -8.55 -0.70
C LEU A 14 -5.18 -8.06 0.63
N THR A 15 -4.21 -7.14 0.59
CA THR A 15 -3.53 -6.61 1.78
C THR A 15 -4.15 -5.29 2.20
N ASN A 16 -4.22 -5.07 3.51
CA ASN A 16 -4.62 -3.80 4.10
C ASN A 16 -3.39 -3.14 4.74
N ASN A 17 -3.23 -1.82 4.54
CA ASN A 17 -2.23 -1.04 5.27
C ASN A 17 -2.74 -0.75 6.68
N SER A 18 -1.83 -0.57 7.63
CA SER A 18 -2.14 -0.14 8.98
C SER A 18 -2.95 1.16 8.98
N GLY A 19 -3.91 1.25 9.91
CA GLY A 19 -4.79 2.40 10.08
C GLY A 19 -6.10 2.34 9.27
N VAL A 20 -6.20 1.51 8.23
CA VAL A 20 -7.48 1.30 7.52
C VAL A 20 -8.42 0.45 8.37
N THR A 21 -9.73 0.48 8.08
CA THR A 21 -10.81 -0.15 8.87
C THR A 21 -10.51 -1.58 9.35
N TYR A 22 -9.81 -2.38 8.55
CA TYR A 22 -9.52 -3.79 8.86
C TYR A 22 -8.10 -4.03 9.40
N SER A 23 -7.37 -2.99 9.80
CA SER A 23 -5.99 -3.07 10.27
C SER A 23 -5.70 -1.98 11.31
N GLN A 24 -6.54 -1.94 12.36
CA GLN A 24 -6.47 -0.95 13.44
C GLN A 24 -5.92 -1.48 14.78
N GLU A 25 -5.32 -2.67 14.78
CA GLU A 25 -4.68 -3.23 15.97
C GLU A 25 -3.19 -2.85 16.03
N HIS A 26 -2.66 -2.71 17.23
CA HIS A 26 -1.24 -2.46 17.48
C HIS A 26 -0.81 -3.13 18.80
N GLU A 27 0.42 -3.62 18.89
CA GLU A 27 0.88 -4.41 20.04
C GLU A 27 0.92 -3.59 21.35
N THR A 28 1.20 -2.30 21.24
CA THR A 28 1.44 -1.41 22.40
C THR A 28 0.60 -0.13 22.44
N MET A 29 -0.09 0.21 21.36
CA MET A 29 -0.80 1.49 21.20
C MET A 29 -2.27 1.23 20.93
N SER A 30 -3.12 2.18 21.30
CA SER A 30 -4.54 2.21 21.00
C SER A 30 -4.81 3.20 19.87
N PRO A 31 -5.87 3.01 19.05
CA PRO A 31 -6.35 4.05 18.12
C PRO A 31 -6.72 5.39 18.78
N ASN A 32 -6.82 5.45 20.11
CA ASN A 32 -7.00 6.69 20.86
C ASN A 32 -5.69 7.48 21.06
N ASP A 33 -4.53 6.83 20.88
CA ASP A 33 -3.22 7.47 21.01
C ASP A 33 -2.90 8.21 19.69
N PRO A 34 -2.57 9.51 19.71
CA PRO A 34 -2.23 10.24 18.48
C PRO A 34 -1.05 9.61 17.72
N GLU A 35 -0.09 9.04 18.45
CA GLU A 35 1.09 8.35 17.90
C GLU A 35 0.73 7.12 17.08
N TYR A 36 -0.41 6.47 17.38
CA TYR A 36 -0.94 5.37 16.59
C TYR A 36 -1.10 5.79 15.11
N TRP A 37 -1.56 7.02 14.88
CA TRP A 37 -1.87 7.56 13.54
C TRP A 37 -0.68 8.22 12.85
N ALA A 38 0.52 8.17 13.43
CA ALA A 38 1.73 8.69 12.82
C ALA A 38 2.23 7.78 11.68
N MET A 39 1.36 7.44 10.73
CA MET A 39 1.61 6.58 9.60
C MET A 39 1.84 7.40 8.32
N ASP A 40 2.65 6.87 7.41
CA ASP A 40 2.89 7.48 6.12
C ASP A 40 3.17 6.41 5.07
N TRP A 41 3.14 6.82 3.80
CA TRP A 41 3.37 5.93 2.65
C TRP A 41 4.75 5.26 2.65
N SER A 42 5.75 5.86 3.29
CA SER A 42 7.09 5.27 3.40
C SER A 42 7.11 4.13 4.41
N LYS A 43 6.42 4.28 5.55
CA LYS A 43 6.22 3.22 6.54
C LYS A 43 5.47 2.03 5.94
N TYR A 44 4.43 2.28 5.17
CA TYR A 44 3.72 1.21 4.45
C TYR A 44 4.63 0.44 3.48
N ALA A 45 5.61 1.12 2.87
CA ALA A 45 6.56 0.51 1.94
C ALA A 45 7.63 -0.33 2.65
N ILE A 46 8.13 0.11 3.81
CA ILE A 46 9.23 -0.59 4.48
C ILE A 46 8.78 -1.54 5.60
N HIS A 47 7.53 -1.42 6.07
CA HIS A 47 6.98 -2.25 7.15
C HIS A 47 5.79 -3.09 6.68
N ASP A 48 4.66 -2.47 6.34
CA ASP A 48 3.40 -3.18 6.06
C ASP A 48 3.54 -4.16 4.88
N PHE A 49 4.01 -3.67 3.73
CA PHE A 49 4.15 -4.51 2.55
C PHE A 49 5.17 -5.65 2.77
N PRO A 50 6.37 -5.41 3.33
CA PRO A 50 7.28 -6.48 3.69
C PRO A 50 6.73 -7.51 4.66
N ALA A 51 5.94 -7.10 5.65
CA ALA A 51 5.28 -8.01 6.58
C ALA A 51 4.24 -8.88 5.85
N ALA A 52 3.39 -8.28 5.03
CA ALA A 52 2.39 -9.00 4.24
C ALA A 52 3.04 -10.03 3.29
N VAL A 53 4.05 -9.61 2.53
CA VAL A 53 4.76 -10.50 1.60
C VAL A 53 5.43 -11.65 2.33
N ARG A 54 6.01 -11.43 3.51
CA ARG A 54 6.59 -12.51 4.31
C ARG A 54 5.56 -13.59 4.64
N GLU A 55 4.36 -13.21 5.05
CA GLU A 55 3.29 -14.16 5.36
C GLU A 55 2.76 -14.88 4.12
N ILE A 56 2.62 -14.16 3.00
CA ILE A 56 2.25 -14.77 1.70
C ILE A 56 3.31 -15.79 1.27
N ARG A 57 4.59 -15.41 1.33
CA ARG A 57 5.72 -16.26 0.92
C ARG A 57 5.85 -17.51 1.76
N LYS A 58 5.63 -17.42 3.08
CA LYS A 58 5.57 -18.60 3.96
C LYS A 58 4.51 -19.60 3.50
N ARG A 59 3.39 -19.14 2.97
CA ARG A 59 2.25 -19.99 2.55
C ARG A 59 2.37 -20.52 1.13
N ASN A 60 3.12 -19.83 0.26
CA ASN A 60 3.22 -20.15 -1.17
C ASN A 60 4.53 -20.85 -1.59
N GLY A 61 5.34 -21.29 -0.63
CA GLY A 61 6.62 -21.97 -0.89
C GLY A 61 7.77 -21.01 -1.22
N ASP A 62 7.79 -19.85 -0.58
CA ASP A 62 8.83 -18.81 -0.70
C ASP A 62 8.97 -18.20 -2.10
N LYS A 63 7.94 -18.28 -2.94
CA LYS A 63 7.96 -17.70 -4.30
C LYS A 63 7.85 -16.19 -4.24
N LYS A 64 8.54 -15.47 -5.14
CA LYS A 64 8.34 -14.02 -5.29
C LYS A 64 6.88 -13.71 -5.60
N VAL A 65 6.39 -12.57 -5.12
CA VAL A 65 5.01 -12.13 -5.36
C VAL A 65 4.93 -11.19 -6.56
N ALA A 66 3.85 -11.28 -7.34
CA ALA A 66 3.47 -10.22 -8.26
C ALA A 66 2.66 -9.17 -7.48
N TYR A 67 2.94 -7.89 -7.72
CA TYR A 67 2.26 -6.78 -7.07
C TYR A 67 1.35 -6.05 -8.04
N ILE A 68 0.15 -5.69 -7.57
CA ILE A 68 -0.72 -4.75 -8.28
C ILE A 68 -1.08 -3.62 -7.32
N GLY A 69 -0.64 -2.40 -7.66
CA GLY A 69 -0.91 -1.20 -6.88
C GLY A 69 -1.82 -0.24 -7.63
N HIS A 70 -2.75 0.39 -6.93
CA HIS A 70 -3.59 1.46 -7.47
C HIS A 70 -3.39 2.75 -6.65
N SER A 71 -3.31 3.91 -7.32
CA SER A 71 -3.18 5.22 -6.67
C SER A 71 -2.03 5.21 -5.65
N GLN A 72 -2.27 5.47 -4.36
CA GLN A 72 -1.25 5.44 -3.31
C GLN A 72 -0.46 4.12 -3.24
N GLY A 73 -1.06 2.97 -3.58
CA GLY A 73 -0.32 1.70 -3.63
C GLY A 73 0.85 1.74 -4.62
N THR A 74 0.73 2.52 -5.70
CA THR A 74 1.85 2.75 -6.61
C THR A 74 2.98 3.53 -5.95
N THR A 75 2.66 4.58 -5.18
CA THR A 75 3.62 5.36 -4.39
C THR A 75 4.37 4.47 -3.41
N GLN A 76 3.66 3.58 -2.71
CA GLN A 76 4.22 2.62 -1.78
C GLN A 76 5.22 1.67 -2.47
N MET A 77 4.89 1.16 -3.66
CA MET A 77 5.79 0.32 -4.43
C MET A 77 7.05 1.09 -4.86
N PHE A 78 6.91 2.29 -5.40
CA PHE A 78 8.05 3.12 -5.79
C PHE A 78 8.94 3.52 -4.60
N ALA A 79 8.33 3.91 -3.48
CA ALA A 79 9.05 4.24 -2.26
C ALA A 79 9.86 3.05 -1.76
N GLY A 80 9.29 1.85 -1.74
CA GLY A 80 9.97 0.65 -1.29
C GLY A 80 11.14 0.24 -2.17
N MET A 81 10.97 0.29 -3.49
CA MET A 81 12.06 0.06 -4.45
C MET A 81 13.17 1.12 -4.33
N GLY A 82 12.88 2.33 -3.86
CA GLY A 82 13.89 3.38 -3.62
C GLY A 82 14.57 3.29 -2.25
N LEU A 83 13.84 2.88 -1.21
CA LEU A 83 14.31 2.89 0.19
C LEU A 83 14.99 1.58 0.60
N ILE A 84 14.50 0.43 0.13
CA ILE A 84 15.03 -0.90 0.45
C ILE A 84 15.10 -1.80 -0.81
N PRO A 85 15.85 -1.39 -1.85
CA PRO A 85 15.83 -2.03 -3.17
C PRO A 85 16.16 -3.53 -3.15
N GLU A 86 17.13 -3.96 -2.34
CA GLU A 86 17.56 -5.37 -2.27
C GLU A 86 16.45 -6.27 -1.74
N TRP A 87 15.63 -5.76 -0.83
CA TRP A 87 14.48 -6.50 -0.33
C TRP A 87 13.43 -6.65 -1.43
N TYR A 88 13.09 -5.57 -2.14
CA TYR A 88 12.08 -5.62 -3.21
C TYR A 88 12.53 -6.51 -4.38
N ASP A 89 13.78 -6.39 -4.82
CA ASP A 89 14.34 -7.26 -5.86
C ASP A 89 14.24 -8.74 -5.47
N LYS A 90 14.56 -9.08 -4.21
CA LYS A 90 14.48 -10.47 -3.73
C LYS A 90 13.05 -11.00 -3.62
N ASN A 91 12.06 -10.15 -3.34
CA ASN A 91 10.72 -10.58 -2.92
C ASN A 91 9.61 -10.35 -3.96
N VAL A 92 9.78 -9.41 -4.89
CA VAL A 92 8.76 -9.02 -5.88
C VAL A 92 9.24 -9.41 -7.28
N SER A 93 8.38 -10.09 -8.05
CA SER A 93 8.71 -10.53 -9.42
C SER A 93 8.36 -9.49 -10.48
N VAL A 94 7.21 -8.84 -10.32
CA VAL A 94 6.68 -7.83 -11.24
C VAL A 94 5.72 -6.91 -10.48
N ALA A 95 5.66 -5.65 -10.88
CA ALA A 95 4.71 -4.68 -10.36
C ALA A 95 3.85 -4.09 -11.49
N ALA A 96 2.54 -4.27 -11.42
CA ALA A 96 1.58 -3.54 -12.23
C ALA A 96 1.10 -2.30 -11.45
N VAL A 97 1.37 -1.11 -11.99
CA VAL A 97 1.07 0.17 -11.33
C VAL A 97 -0.06 0.88 -12.08
N MET A 98 -1.22 1.01 -11.44
CA MET A 98 -2.44 1.59 -12.02
C MET A 98 -2.71 2.96 -11.42
N GLY A 99 -2.79 4.00 -12.27
CA GLY A 99 -2.91 5.38 -11.80
C GLY A 99 -1.71 5.80 -10.93
N PRO A 100 -0.48 5.80 -11.47
CA PRO A 100 0.72 6.04 -10.69
C PRO A 100 0.77 7.45 -10.09
N CYS A 101 1.08 7.55 -8.79
CA CYS A 101 1.22 8.80 -8.04
C CYS A 101 2.65 8.91 -7.47
N THR A 102 3.58 9.49 -8.23
CA THR A 102 5.00 9.61 -7.82
C THR A 102 5.40 11.02 -7.41
N CYS A 103 4.71 12.03 -7.93
CA CYS A 103 4.98 13.43 -7.65
C CYS A 103 3.65 14.11 -7.36
N LEU A 104 3.48 14.65 -6.15
CA LEU A 104 2.36 15.54 -5.84
C LEU A 104 2.75 16.94 -6.33
N ASN A 105 2.49 17.25 -7.60
CA ASN A 105 2.53 18.64 -8.00
C ASN A 105 1.27 19.32 -7.43
N GLN A 106 1.50 20.35 -6.61
CA GLN A 106 0.47 21.12 -5.93
C GLN A 106 -0.56 21.72 -6.91
N SER A 107 -0.21 21.91 -8.18
CA SER A 107 -1.17 22.36 -9.21
C SER A 107 -2.27 21.36 -9.55
N TYR A 108 -2.13 20.08 -9.19
CA TYR A 108 -3.17 19.06 -9.37
C TYR A 108 -4.10 18.93 -8.17
N PHE A 109 -3.78 19.57 -7.04
CA PHE A 109 -4.63 19.60 -5.87
C PHE A 109 -5.24 20.98 -5.76
N LEU A 110 -6.57 21.02 -5.81
CA LEU A 110 -7.31 22.16 -5.31
C LEU A 110 -6.81 22.44 -3.88
N PRO A 111 -6.37 23.67 -3.56
CA PRO A 111 -5.91 23.98 -2.22
C PRO A 111 -6.99 23.60 -1.21
N TYR A 112 -6.60 23.14 -0.03
CA TYR A 112 -7.54 22.81 1.04
C TYR A 112 -8.24 24.10 1.50
N THR A 113 -9.34 24.44 0.82
CA THR A 113 -10.22 25.56 1.09
C THR A 113 -11.59 25.00 1.40
N LYS A 114 -12.35 25.70 2.25
CA LYS A 114 -13.72 25.29 2.60
C LYS A 114 -14.58 25.06 1.35
N GLU A 115 -14.43 25.93 0.35
CA GLU A 115 -15.08 25.82 -0.96
C GLU A 115 -14.75 24.52 -1.72
N ASN A 116 -13.47 24.13 -1.76
CA ASN A 116 -13.06 22.92 -2.46
C ASN A 116 -13.54 21.65 -1.73
N TRP A 117 -13.68 21.69 -0.40
CA TRP A 117 -14.28 20.60 0.38
C TRP A 117 -15.79 20.47 0.18
N ASP A 118 -16.50 21.59 0.20
CA ASP A 118 -17.94 21.62 0.00
C ASP A 118 -18.33 21.16 -1.42
N PHE A 119 -17.43 21.31 -2.41
CA PHE A 119 -17.58 20.77 -3.77
C PHE A 119 -17.40 19.24 -3.83
N LEU A 120 -16.38 18.71 -3.14
CA LEU A 120 -16.08 17.26 -3.15
C LEU A 120 -17.04 16.43 -2.29
N ALA A 121 -17.77 17.06 -1.38
CA ALA A 121 -18.74 16.41 -0.48
C ALA A 121 -20.16 16.30 -1.07
N GLN A 122 -20.38 16.75 -2.31
CA GLN A 122 -21.63 16.59 -3.08
C GLN A 122 -21.58 15.37 -3.99
#